data_AF-A0A7W9KCN5-F1
#
_entry.id   AF-A0A7W9KCN5-F1
#
_cell.length_a   1.000
_cell.length_b   1.000
_cell.length_c   1.000
_cell.angle_alpha   90.00
_cell.angle_beta   90.00
_cell.angle_gamma   90.00
#
_symmetry.space_group_name_H-M   'P 1'
#
loop_
_entity.id
_entity.type
_entity.pdbx_description
1 polymer ?
#
loop_
_entity_poly.entity_id
_entity_poly.type
_entity_poly.pdbx_seq_one_letter_code
_entity_poly.pdbx_strand_id
1 'polypeptide(L)'
;MSGLAHSQERALGELVSAGTLSQQEADAVRTALTEAEPTPVRRRIAEVVGYVGAALLLAGAALVVGSSWDSFSHAGRVGLLIGVTVVLIGAAVALRNRVTGVLLALGAVTGGLAGSVAFDTHPALAGGIAGLVLAAAGYAAWPAVFALPVAGIAGASAVIGLVDLAGFAPSWIGAGLLLLAAVWALLVACGVIRHRAVGAGVAAALALIGAQFPEHAFVQYATTLVVALLCFGWYLADRMPILLIGGVIGVTIAVPEAVWDWTGGAINGAVLVLIAGAVLLLAGGIGLRVHRPQRDG
;
A
#
# COMPACT_ATOMS: atom_id res chain seq x y z
N MET A 1 -5.05 -1.14 43.99
CA MET A 1 -3.67 -0.70 43.75
C MET A 1 -3.03 -1.73 42.82
N SER A 2 -3.02 -1.47 41.52
CA SER A 2 -2.35 -2.34 40.55
C SER A 2 -0.86 -2.05 40.65
N GLY A 3 -0.06 -3.00 41.16
CA GLY A 3 1.40 -2.90 41.04
C GLY A 3 1.81 -2.91 39.56
N LEU A 4 3.01 -2.40 39.26
CA LEU A 4 3.60 -2.51 37.93
C LEU A 4 3.69 -3.99 37.53
N ALA A 5 3.65 -4.27 36.22
CA ALA A 5 3.93 -5.61 35.75
C ALA A 5 5.38 -5.99 36.13
N HIS A 6 5.60 -7.23 36.55
CA HIS A 6 6.92 -7.71 37.03
C HIS A 6 8.05 -7.48 36.00
N SER A 7 7.72 -7.47 34.70
CA SER A 7 8.65 -7.14 33.61
C SER A 7 9.06 -5.66 33.59
N GLN A 8 8.13 -4.73 33.92
CA GLN A 8 8.41 -3.30 33.99
C GLN A 8 9.30 -2.97 35.19
N GLU A 9 9.04 -3.60 36.33
CA GLU A 9 9.86 -3.45 37.54
C GLU A 9 11.31 -3.91 37.30
N ARG A 10 11.48 -5.05 36.59
CA ARG A 10 12.80 -5.58 36.23
C ARG A 10 13.54 -4.67 35.25
N ALA A 11 12.86 -4.16 34.22
CA ALA A 11 13.47 -3.24 33.25
C ALA A 11 13.90 -1.89 33.90
N LEU A 12 13.10 -1.36 34.82
CA LEU A 12 13.47 -0.17 35.61
C LEU A 12 14.70 -0.44 36.48
N GLY A 13 14.77 -1.59 37.14
CA GLY A 13 15.94 -2.00 37.92
C GLY A 13 17.21 -2.13 37.08
N GLU A 14 17.09 -2.69 35.87
CA GLU A 14 18.22 -2.81 34.93
C GLU A 14 18.74 -1.44 34.48
N LEU A 15 17.85 -0.50 34.13
CA LEU A 15 18.23 0.86 33.72
C LEU A 15 18.89 1.67 34.84
N VAL A 16 18.47 1.47 36.08
CA VAL A 16 19.12 2.05 37.27
C VAL A 16 20.50 1.44 37.46
N SER A 17 20.62 0.11 37.40
CA SER A 17 21.89 -0.58 37.61
C SER A 17 22.93 -0.24 36.54
N ALA A 18 22.48 0.05 35.32
CA ALA A 18 23.31 0.51 34.22
C ALA A 18 23.72 2.00 34.33
N GLY A 19 23.22 2.73 35.33
CA GLY A 19 23.50 4.16 35.52
C GLY A 19 22.79 5.08 34.51
N THR A 20 21.88 4.54 33.70
CA THR A 20 21.12 5.29 32.68
C THR A 20 20.00 6.12 33.30
N LEU A 21 19.48 5.69 34.46
CA LEU A 21 18.51 6.42 35.27
C LEU A 21 19.01 6.51 36.71
N SER A 22 18.78 7.66 37.34
CA SER A 22 18.90 7.79 38.78
C SER A 22 17.73 7.11 39.51
N GLN A 23 17.93 6.80 40.79
CA GLN A 23 16.86 6.23 41.62
C GLN A 23 15.63 7.14 41.68
N GLN A 24 15.85 8.46 41.70
CA GLN A 24 14.79 9.46 41.75
C GLN A 24 13.98 9.51 40.45
N GLU A 25 14.61 9.36 39.29
CA GLU A 25 13.92 9.27 38.00
C GLU A 25 13.15 7.96 37.87
N ALA A 26 13.72 6.85 38.35
CA ALA A 26 13.03 5.56 38.37
C ALA A 26 11.77 5.60 39.24
N ASP A 27 11.82 6.26 40.41
CA ASP A 27 10.65 6.46 41.26
C ASP A 27 9.63 7.40 40.63
N ALA A 28 10.06 8.47 39.94
CA ALA A 28 9.17 9.34 39.19
C ALA A 28 8.45 8.60 38.04
N VAL A 29 9.16 7.73 37.31
CA VAL A 29 8.59 6.88 36.25
C VAL A 29 7.63 5.84 36.85
N ARG A 30 7.98 5.22 37.98
CA ARG A 30 7.09 4.30 38.71
C ARG A 30 5.79 4.98 39.11
N THR A 31 5.87 6.18 39.67
CA THR A 31 4.69 6.98 40.04
C THR A 31 3.87 7.34 38.80
N ALA A 32 4.50 7.85 37.74
CA ALA A 32 3.82 8.20 36.50
C ALA A 32 3.14 7.00 35.82
N LEU A 33 3.73 5.80 35.87
CA LEU A 33 3.15 4.58 35.32
C LEU A 33 2.01 4.02 36.19
N THR A 34 2.09 4.23 37.50
CA THR A 34 1.02 3.83 38.44
C THR A 34 -0.16 4.80 38.38
N GLU A 35 0.11 6.08 38.14
CA GLU A 35 -0.88 7.15 37.93
C GLU A 35 -1.44 7.18 36.50
N ALA A 36 -0.74 6.61 35.52
CA ALA A 36 -1.26 6.41 34.18
C ALA A 36 -2.42 5.41 34.24
N GLU A 37 -3.62 5.94 34.48
CA GLU A 37 -4.83 5.13 34.59
C GLU A 37 -4.93 4.19 33.38
N PRO A 38 -5.11 2.87 33.58
CA PRO A 38 -5.39 1.98 32.48
C PRO A 38 -6.62 2.53 31.76
N THR A 39 -6.50 2.75 30.46
CA THR A 39 -7.59 3.29 29.64
C THR A 39 -8.84 2.50 29.98
N PRO A 40 -9.90 3.13 30.53
CA PRO A 40 -10.99 2.39 31.15
C PRO A 40 -11.52 1.38 30.13
N VAL A 41 -11.73 0.13 30.53
CA VAL A 41 -12.16 -0.96 29.63
C VAL A 41 -13.37 -0.53 28.79
N ARG A 42 -14.26 0.29 29.37
CA ARG A 42 -15.40 0.93 28.70
C ARG A 42 -15.01 1.77 27.46
N ARG A 43 -13.88 2.50 27.50
CA ARG A 43 -13.35 3.27 26.36
C ARG A 43 -12.81 2.37 25.25
N ARG A 44 -12.13 1.26 25.59
CA ARG A 44 -11.70 0.27 24.58
C ARG A 44 -12.89 -0.44 23.95
N ILE A 45 -13.89 -0.84 24.74
CA ILE A 45 -15.13 -1.43 24.21
C ILE A 45 -15.85 -0.42 23.30
N ALA A 46 -15.97 0.84 23.71
CA ALA A 46 -16.58 1.88 22.88
C ALA A 46 -15.82 2.09 21.56
N GLU A 47 -14.49 2.01 21.57
CA GLU A 47 -13.66 2.09 20.36
C GLU A 47 -13.87 0.89 19.42
N VAL A 48 -13.86 -0.34 19.96
CA VAL A 48 -14.13 -1.56 19.18
C VAL A 48 -15.56 -1.55 18.61
N VAL A 49 -16.55 -1.20 19.43
CA VAL A 49 -17.95 -1.08 19.00
C VAL A 49 -18.09 0.02 17.95
N GLY A 50 -17.34 1.12 18.07
CA GLY A 50 -17.27 2.19 17.07
C GLY A 50 -16.73 1.71 15.73
N TYR A 51 -15.60 0.97 15.72
CA TYR A 51 -15.04 0.43 14.48
C TYR A 51 -15.93 -0.65 13.85
N VAL A 52 -16.48 -1.56 14.66
CA VAL A 52 -17.42 -2.59 14.18
C VAL A 52 -18.68 -1.95 13.62
N GLY A 53 -19.24 -0.95 14.32
CA GLY A 53 -20.40 -0.19 13.86
C GLY A 53 -20.14 0.54 12.55
N ALA A 54 -18.98 1.18 12.39
CA ALA A 54 -18.58 1.84 11.15
C ALA A 54 -18.40 0.83 10.00
N ALA A 55 -17.77 -0.31 10.26
CA ALA A 55 -17.60 -1.36 9.25
C ALA A 55 -18.94 -1.95 8.81
N LEU A 56 -19.86 -2.22 9.74
CA LEU A 56 -21.21 -2.70 9.44
C LEU A 56 -22.04 -1.65 8.69
N LEU A 57 -21.92 -0.37 9.04
CA LEU A 57 -22.57 0.72 8.31
C LEU A 57 -22.07 0.79 6.86
N LEU A 58 -20.75 0.72 6.66
CA LEU A 58 -20.16 0.71 5.32
C LEU A 58 -20.57 -0.53 4.51
N ALA A 59 -20.56 -1.71 5.13
CA ALA A 59 -21.02 -2.94 4.49
C ALA A 59 -22.50 -2.88 4.12
N GLY A 60 -23.35 -2.37 5.01
CA GLY A 60 -24.77 -2.16 4.74
C GLY A 60 -25.01 -1.16 3.61
N ALA A 61 -24.29 -0.03 3.61
CA ALA A 61 -24.36 0.96 2.53
C ALA A 61 -23.92 0.35 1.19
N ALA A 62 -22.81 -0.40 1.18
CA ALA A 62 -22.31 -1.09 -0.01
C ALA A 62 -23.32 -2.14 -0.53
N LEU A 63 -23.95 -2.91 0.36
CA LEU A 63 -24.97 -3.88 0.00
C LEU A 63 -26.23 -3.23 -0.59
N VAL A 64 -26.71 -2.14 0.02
CA VAL A 64 -27.87 -1.39 -0.49
C VAL A 64 -27.57 -0.77 -1.85
N VAL A 65 -26.41 -0.12 -1.98
CA VAL A 65 -25.97 0.46 -3.27
C VAL A 65 -25.81 -0.63 -4.31
N GLY A 66 -25.18 -1.77 -3.96
CA GLY A 66 -24.96 -2.89 -4.87
C GLY A 66 -26.26 -3.55 -5.34
N SER A 67 -27.22 -3.77 -4.43
CA SER A 67 -28.52 -4.37 -4.79
C SER A 67 -29.43 -3.43 -5.58
N SER A 68 -29.26 -2.12 -5.41
CA SER A 68 -30.07 -1.09 -6.08
C SER A 68 -29.37 -0.49 -7.30
N TRP A 69 -28.11 -0.84 -7.57
CA TRP A 69 -27.28 -0.20 -8.58
C TRP A 69 -27.95 -0.21 -9.96
N ASP A 70 -28.42 -1.38 -10.36
CA ASP A 70 -29.06 -1.59 -11.66
C ASP A 70 -30.40 -0.86 -11.80
N SER A 71 -31.07 -0.57 -10.67
CA SER A 71 -32.32 0.18 -10.65
C SER A 71 -32.15 1.70 -10.81
N PHE A 72 -30.95 2.23 -10.54
CA PHE A 72 -30.69 3.65 -10.75
C PHE A 72 -30.51 3.95 -12.24
N SER A 73 -31.08 5.09 -12.67
CA SER A 73 -30.72 5.69 -13.95
C SER A 73 -29.23 6.06 -13.98
N HIS A 74 -28.66 6.18 -15.17
CA HIS A 74 -27.27 6.62 -15.37
C HIS A 74 -26.96 7.91 -14.59
N ALA A 75 -27.81 8.92 -14.75
CA ALA A 75 -27.69 10.19 -14.03
C ALA A 75 -27.80 10.01 -12.50
N GLY A 76 -28.63 9.08 -12.03
CA GLY A 76 -28.74 8.74 -10.61
C GLY A 76 -27.45 8.15 -10.04
N ARG A 77 -26.80 7.22 -10.77
CA ARG A 77 -25.52 6.61 -10.37
C ARG A 77 -24.40 7.66 -10.30
N VAL A 78 -24.28 8.49 -11.33
CA VAL A 78 -23.29 9.58 -11.39
C VAL A 78 -23.55 10.59 -10.27
N GLY A 79 -24.79 11.04 -10.11
CA GLY A 79 -25.19 12.00 -9.08
C GLY A 79 -24.92 11.49 -7.66
N LEU A 80 -25.20 10.21 -7.40
CA LEU A 80 -24.90 9.56 -6.12
C LEU A 80 -23.39 9.60 -5.82
N LEU A 81 -22.55 9.18 -6.76
CA LEU A 81 -21.10 9.14 -6.57
C LEU A 81 -20.48 10.54 -6.43
N ILE A 82 -20.95 11.52 -7.20
CA ILE A 82 -20.55 12.93 -7.03
C ILE A 82 -20.96 13.43 -5.64
N GLY A 83 -22.19 13.16 -5.22
CA GLY A 83 -22.68 13.54 -3.89
C GLY A 83 -21.83 12.97 -2.76
N VAL A 84 -21.51 11.68 -2.80
CA VAL A 84 -20.61 11.04 -1.82
C VAL A 84 -19.22 11.66 -1.84
N THR A 85 -18.67 11.93 -3.03
CA THR A 85 -17.36 12.58 -3.19
C THR A 85 -17.32 13.96 -2.52
N VAL A 86 -18.33 14.79 -2.78
CA VAL A 86 -18.45 16.13 -2.18
C VAL A 86 -18.58 16.04 -0.66
N VAL A 87 -19.39 15.11 -0.14
CA VAL A 87 -19.56 14.91 1.30
C VAL A 87 -18.24 14.49 1.96
N LEU A 88 -17.50 13.54 1.36
CA LEU A 88 -16.23 13.07 1.89
C LEU A 88 -15.17 14.17 1.91
N ILE A 89 -15.02 14.92 0.81
CA ILE A 89 -14.07 16.04 0.73
C ILE A 89 -14.49 17.16 1.70
N GLY A 90 -15.76 17.50 1.77
CA GLY A 90 -16.30 18.50 2.70
C GLY A 90 -16.05 18.12 4.16
N ALA A 91 -16.31 16.85 4.52
CA ALA A 91 -16.03 16.33 5.85
C ALA A 91 -14.52 16.37 6.18
N ALA A 92 -13.65 16.07 5.20
CA ALA A 92 -12.22 16.14 5.37
C ALA A 92 -11.74 17.57 5.71
N VAL A 93 -12.31 18.56 5.00
CA VAL A 93 -12.02 20.00 5.19
C VAL A 93 -12.59 20.53 6.50
N ALA A 94 -13.76 20.06 6.93
CA ALA A 94 -14.43 20.49 8.15
C ALA A 94 -13.78 19.91 9.43
N LEU A 95 -13.44 18.62 9.42
CA LEU A 95 -12.94 17.91 10.61
C LEU A 95 -11.44 18.17 10.90
N ARG A 96 -10.63 18.43 9.86
CA ARG A 96 -9.17 18.71 9.93
C ARG A 96 -8.42 17.90 10.99
N ASN A 97 -8.63 16.58 11.01
CA ASN A 97 -8.10 15.69 12.03
C ASN A 97 -7.32 14.53 11.40
N ARG A 98 -6.99 13.51 12.21
CA ARG A 98 -6.23 12.34 11.77
C ARG A 98 -6.91 11.55 10.64
N VAL A 99 -8.22 11.70 10.46
CA VAL A 99 -9.02 10.98 9.45
C VAL A 99 -9.11 11.74 8.12
N THR A 100 -8.72 13.02 8.07
CA THR A 100 -8.75 13.86 6.86
C THR A 100 -8.06 13.17 5.68
N GLY A 101 -6.91 12.53 5.90
CA GLY A 101 -6.19 11.82 4.84
C GLY A 101 -6.96 10.63 4.25
N VAL A 102 -7.69 9.89 5.09
CA VAL A 102 -8.53 8.76 4.65
C VAL A 102 -9.75 9.26 3.91
N LEU A 103 -10.41 10.32 4.40
CA LEU A 103 -11.58 10.92 3.74
C LEU A 103 -11.23 11.47 2.36
N LEU A 104 -10.09 12.14 2.20
CA LEU A 104 -9.61 12.60 0.90
C LEU A 104 -9.28 11.44 -0.05
N ALA A 105 -8.65 10.38 0.46
CA ALA A 105 -8.36 9.18 -0.34
C ALA A 105 -9.66 8.49 -0.80
N LEU A 106 -10.66 8.33 0.08
CA LEU A 106 -11.97 7.80 -0.28
C LEU A 106 -12.71 8.72 -1.26
N GLY A 107 -12.63 10.05 -1.07
CA GLY A 107 -13.20 11.02 -2.00
C GLY A 107 -12.57 10.91 -3.40
N ALA A 108 -11.26 10.69 -3.50
CA ALA A 108 -10.60 10.44 -4.77
C ALA A 108 -11.06 9.12 -5.43
N VAL A 109 -11.26 8.06 -4.64
CA VAL A 109 -11.83 6.79 -5.14
C VAL A 109 -13.25 7.01 -5.66
N THR A 110 -14.15 7.63 -4.90
CA THR A 110 -15.54 7.83 -5.34
C THR A 110 -15.64 8.82 -6.50
N GLY A 111 -14.77 9.83 -6.55
CA GLY A 111 -14.70 10.75 -7.68
C GLY A 111 -14.16 10.09 -8.96
N GLY A 112 -13.19 9.19 -8.82
CA GLY A 112 -12.74 8.33 -9.92
C GLY A 112 -13.85 7.40 -10.43
N LEU A 113 -14.59 6.76 -9.52
CA LEU A 113 -15.76 5.95 -9.91
C LEU A 113 -16.84 6.82 -10.57
N ALA A 114 -17.09 8.03 -10.08
CA ALA A 114 -18.03 8.95 -10.70
C ALA A 114 -17.63 9.28 -12.14
N GLY A 115 -16.35 9.57 -12.37
CA GLY A 115 -15.81 9.77 -13.72
C GLY A 115 -15.94 8.53 -14.59
N SER A 116 -15.67 7.34 -14.05
CA SER A 116 -15.82 6.08 -14.79
C SER A 116 -17.26 5.78 -15.18
N VAL A 117 -18.23 6.12 -14.33
CA VAL A 117 -19.66 5.89 -14.63
C VAL A 117 -20.20 6.98 -15.53
N ALA A 118 -19.72 8.22 -15.45
CA ALA A 118 -20.25 9.33 -16.23
C ALA A 118 -19.99 9.21 -17.74
N PHE A 119 -18.91 8.51 -18.13
CA PHE A 119 -18.49 8.39 -19.53
C PHE A 119 -18.60 6.94 -20.01
N ASP A 120 -19.43 6.71 -21.01
CA ASP A 120 -19.59 5.38 -21.63
C ASP A 120 -18.38 5.02 -22.53
N THR A 121 -17.73 6.05 -23.10
CA THR A 121 -16.54 5.90 -23.93
C THR A 121 -15.27 6.05 -23.09
N HIS A 122 -14.48 4.98 -23.01
CA HIS A 122 -13.23 4.89 -22.23
C HIS A 122 -13.41 5.18 -20.72
N PRO A 123 -14.30 4.47 -20.02
CA PRO A 123 -14.62 4.73 -18.60
C PRO A 123 -13.39 4.67 -17.69
N ALA A 124 -12.44 3.77 -17.98
CA ALA A 124 -11.18 3.66 -17.24
C ALA A 124 -10.32 4.94 -17.34
N LEU A 125 -10.32 5.62 -18.49
CA LEU A 125 -9.54 6.85 -18.67
C LEU A 125 -10.16 8.00 -17.87
N ALA A 126 -11.46 8.22 -18.04
CA ALA A 126 -12.17 9.28 -17.34
C ALA A 126 -12.09 9.11 -15.82
N GLY A 127 -12.35 7.89 -15.34
CA GLY A 127 -12.25 7.59 -13.92
C GLY A 127 -10.82 7.64 -13.37
N GLY A 128 -9.85 7.12 -14.12
CA GLY A 128 -8.44 7.19 -13.77
C GLY A 128 -7.94 8.62 -13.64
N ILE A 129 -8.24 9.50 -14.61
CA ILE A 129 -7.85 10.92 -14.56
C ILE A 129 -8.53 11.63 -13.39
N ALA A 130 -9.85 11.48 -13.23
CA ALA A 130 -10.59 12.13 -12.14
C ALA A 130 -10.06 11.70 -10.77
N GLY A 131 -9.87 10.40 -10.55
CA GLY A 131 -9.31 9.85 -9.31
C GLY A 131 -7.87 10.31 -9.07
N LEU A 132 -7.03 10.36 -10.11
CA LEU A 132 -5.64 10.79 -10.01
C LEU A 132 -5.54 12.28 -9.65
N VAL A 133 -6.33 13.14 -10.31
CA VAL A 133 -6.39 14.58 -10.01
C VAL A 133 -6.84 14.82 -8.57
N LEU A 134 -7.90 14.15 -8.12
CA LEU A 134 -8.39 14.28 -6.75
C LEU A 134 -7.40 13.74 -5.71
N ALA A 135 -6.74 12.61 -5.99
CA ALA A 135 -5.73 12.04 -5.09
C ALA A 135 -4.50 12.95 -5.00
N ALA A 136 -4.03 13.50 -6.12
CA ALA A 136 -2.90 14.43 -6.17
C ALA A 136 -3.24 15.75 -5.47
N ALA A 137 -4.42 16.33 -5.72
CA ALA A 137 -4.88 17.54 -5.04
C ALA A 137 -5.04 17.30 -3.53
N GLY A 138 -5.62 16.16 -3.14
CA GLY A 138 -5.75 15.73 -1.76
C GLY A 138 -4.40 15.58 -1.06
N TYR A 139 -3.42 14.95 -1.73
CA TYR A 139 -2.05 14.80 -1.22
C TYR A 139 -1.32 16.14 -1.09
N ALA A 140 -1.48 17.04 -2.06
CA ALA A 140 -0.90 18.38 -2.03
C ALA A 140 -1.48 19.24 -0.90
N ALA A 141 -2.79 19.14 -0.65
CA ALA A 141 -3.46 19.84 0.44
C ALA A 141 -3.12 19.23 1.81
N TRP A 142 -3.05 17.90 1.88
CA TRP A 142 -2.74 17.16 3.10
C TRP A 142 -1.91 15.91 2.76
N PRO A 143 -0.59 15.89 3.04
CA PRO A 143 0.32 14.79 2.66
C PRO A 143 0.03 13.46 3.38
N ALA A 144 -1.09 12.85 3.06
CA ALA A 144 -1.61 11.64 3.65
C ALA A 144 -1.04 10.41 2.96
N VAL A 145 -0.65 9.41 3.75
CA VAL A 145 -0.07 8.16 3.26
C VAL A 145 -1.01 7.45 2.27
N PHE A 146 -2.31 7.42 2.57
CA PHE A 146 -3.32 6.71 1.77
C PHE A 146 -3.61 7.32 0.39
N ALA A 147 -3.29 8.60 0.18
CA ALA A 147 -3.49 9.22 -1.13
C ALA A 147 -2.52 8.66 -2.20
N LEU A 148 -1.36 8.15 -1.79
CA LEU A 148 -0.35 7.61 -2.71
C LEU A 148 -0.80 6.32 -3.42
N PRO A 149 -1.26 5.25 -2.71
CA PRO A 149 -1.76 4.05 -3.39
C PRO A 149 -3.02 4.34 -4.22
N VAL A 150 -3.90 5.24 -3.76
CA VAL A 150 -5.07 5.64 -4.57
C VAL A 150 -4.63 6.34 -5.85
N ALA A 151 -3.66 7.26 -5.79
CA ALA A 151 -3.09 7.88 -6.98
C ALA A 151 -2.42 6.85 -7.91
N GLY A 152 -1.72 5.85 -7.35
CA GLY A 152 -1.14 4.76 -8.12
C GLY A 152 -2.18 3.94 -8.89
N ILE A 153 -3.26 3.53 -8.21
CA ILE A 153 -4.37 2.77 -8.82
C ILE A 153 -5.11 3.61 -9.87
N ALA A 154 -5.39 4.88 -9.57
CA ALA A 154 -6.04 5.78 -10.50
C ALA A 154 -5.17 6.05 -11.73
N GLY A 155 -3.85 6.22 -11.54
CA GLY A 155 -2.88 6.32 -12.63
C GLY A 155 -2.83 5.05 -13.49
N ALA A 156 -2.85 3.86 -12.89
CA ALA A 156 -2.92 2.60 -13.63
C ALA A 156 -4.22 2.50 -14.46
N SER A 157 -5.36 2.88 -13.88
CA SER A 157 -6.64 2.95 -14.59
C SER A 157 -6.60 3.94 -15.76
N ALA A 158 -5.96 5.10 -15.59
CA ALA A 158 -5.76 6.07 -16.66
C ALA A 158 -4.87 5.52 -17.78
N VAL A 159 -3.80 4.78 -17.45
CA VAL A 159 -2.94 4.12 -18.45
C VAL A 159 -3.74 3.10 -19.26
N ILE A 160 -4.53 2.25 -18.60
CA ILE A 160 -5.39 1.26 -19.29
C ILE A 160 -6.33 1.96 -20.25
N GLY A 161 -7.03 3.00 -19.79
CA GLY A 161 -7.94 3.77 -20.62
C GLY A 161 -7.25 4.54 -21.76
N LEU A 162 -6.00 4.95 -21.59
CA LEU A 162 -5.22 5.63 -22.62
C LEU A 162 -4.79 4.65 -23.74
N VAL A 163 -4.38 3.44 -23.36
CA VAL A 163 -4.05 2.37 -24.31
C VAL A 163 -5.27 1.99 -25.14
N ASP A 164 -6.43 1.84 -24.48
CA ASP A 164 -7.72 1.58 -25.14
C ASP A 164 -8.11 2.71 -26.10
N LEU A 165 -8.04 3.97 -25.64
CA LEU A 165 -8.32 5.15 -26.47
C LEU A 165 -7.41 5.25 -27.70
N ALA A 166 -6.14 4.86 -27.58
CA ALA A 166 -5.19 4.86 -28.67
C ALA A 166 -5.38 3.68 -29.65
N GLY A 167 -6.25 2.72 -29.34
CA GLY A 167 -6.45 1.51 -30.14
C GLY A 167 -5.23 0.58 -30.15
N PHE A 168 -4.39 0.66 -29.13
CA PHE A 168 -3.21 -0.20 -29.01
C PHE A 168 -3.57 -1.58 -28.45
N ALA A 169 -2.75 -2.57 -28.76
CA ALA A 169 -2.92 -3.92 -28.24
C ALA A 169 -2.79 -3.94 -26.68
N PRO A 170 -3.48 -4.85 -25.98
CA PRO A 170 -3.43 -4.94 -24.51
C PRO A 170 -2.02 -5.11 -23.92
N SER A 171 -1.08 -5.68 -24.67
CA SER A 171 0.33 -5.79 -24.26
C SER A 171 1.02 -4.44 -24.00
N TRP A 172 0.53 -3.35 -24.62
CA TRP A 172 1.01 -1.98 -24.34
C TRP A 172 0.61 -1.46 -22.96
N ILE A 173 -0.38 -2.07 -22.29
CA ILE A 173 -0.70 -1.76 -20.88
C ILE A 173 0.53 -2.00 -20.01
N GLY A 174 1.26 -3.08 -20.24
CA GLY A 174 2.49 -3.39 -19.51
C GLY A 174 3.54 -2.29 -19.62
N ALA A 175 3.82 -1.85 -20.85
CA ALA A 175 4.77 -0.77 -21.12
C ALA A 175 4.33 0.55 -20.47
N GLY A 176 3.03 0.88 -20.54
CA GLY A 176 2.48 2.07 -19.89
C GLY A 176 2.59 2.03 -18.37
N LEU A 177 2.34 0.87 -17.75
CA LEU A 177 2.46 0.69 -16.30
C LEU A 177 3.93 0.72 -15.83
N LEU A 178 4.86 0.16 -16.61
CA LEU A 178 6.30 0.27 -16.34
C LEU A 178 6.78 1.72 -16.45
N LEU A 179 6.30 2.48 -17.45
CA LEU A 179 6.59 3.91 -17.58
C LEU A 179 6.03 4.69 -16.39
N LEU A 180 4.79 4.42 -15.99
CA LEU A 180 4.18 5.04 -14.81
C LEU A 180 4.95 4.70 -13.53
N ALA A 181 5.39 3.45 -13.37
CA ALA A 181 6.24 3.04 -12.26
C ALA A 181 7.58 3.79 -12.24
N ALA A 182 8.20 4.00 -13.41
CA ALA A 182 9.43 4.80 -13.54
C ALA A 182 9.20 6.27 -13.15
N VAL A 183 8.06 6.86 -13.52
CA VAL A 183 7.67 8.21 -13.07
C VAL A 183 7.54 8.25 -11.55
N TRP A 184 6.86 7.29 -10.93
CA TRP A 184 6.73 7.20 -9.48
C TRP A 184 8.08 7.05 -8.77
N ALA A 185 8.94 6.16 -9.29
CA ALA A 185 10.31 6.00 -8.83
C ALA A 185 11.08 7.32 -8.88
N LEU A 186 11.00 8.06 -9.99
CA LEU A 186 11.66 9.35 -10.14
C LEU A 186 11.13 10.38 -9.14
N LEU A 187 9.81 10.45 -8.91
CA LEU A 187 9.21 11.33 -7.90
C LEU A 187 9.70 11.01 -6.47
N VAL A 188 9.93 9.74 -6.15
CA VAL A 188 10.53 9.32 -4.86
C VAL A 188 12.01 9.68 -4.78
N ALA A 189 12.76 9.49 -5.87
CA ALA A 189 14.19 9.79 -5.93
C ALA A 189 14.46 11.30 -5.81
N CYS A 190 13.62 12.13 -6.45
CA CYS A 190 13.68 13.58 -6.38
C CYS A 190 13.14 14.17 -5.07
N GLY A 191 12.64 13.34 -4.14
CA GLY A 191 12.12 13.80 -2.85
C GLY A 191 10.79 14.56 -2.93
N VAL A 192 10.06 14.48 -4.05
CA VAL A 192 8.72 15.09 -4.21
C VAL A 192 7.71 14.42 -3.27
N ILE A 193 7.86 13.11 -3.06
CA ILE A 193 6.99 12.32 -2.19
C ILE A 193 7.56 12.28 -0.77
N ARG A 194 6.86 12.89 0.18
CA ARG A 194 7.25 12.93 1.60
C ARG A 194 7.35 11.53 2.22
N HIS A 195 6.42 10.65 1.87
CA HIS A 195 6.37 9.26 2.36
C HIS A 195 7.09 8.33 1.38
N ARG A 196 8.42 8.47 1.27
CA ARG A 196 9.26 7.80 0.27
C ARG A 196 9.04 6.28 0.21
N ALA A 197 8.94 5.61 1.35
CA ALA A 197 8.70 4.16 1.40
C ALA A 197 7.37 3.76 0.74
N VAL A 198 6.30 4.52 0.96
CA VAL A 198 4.99 4.18 0.37
C VAL A 198 4.97 4.51 -1.12
N GLY A 199 5.57 5.63 -1.53
CA GLY A 199 5.76 5.94 -2.95
C GLY A 199 6.59 4.88 -3.68
N ALA A 200 7.68 4.40 -3.06
CA ALA A 200 8.51 3.32 -3.60
C ALA A 200 7.73 2.00 -3.69
N GLY A 201 6.87 1.71 -2.71
CA GLY A 201 5.96 0.57 -2.76
C GLY A 201 4.96 0.65 -3.92
N VAL A 202 4.40 1.83 -4.18
CA VAL A 202 3.51 2.06 -5.34
C VAL A 202 4.27 1.86 -6.65
N ALA A 203 5.48 2.43 -6.78
CA ALA A 203 6.34 2.22 -7.95
C ALA A 203 6.64 0.73 -8.18
N ALA A 204 7.04 0.00 -7.14
CA ALA A 204 7.33 -1.43 -7.22
C ALA A 204 6.10 -2.25 -7.60
N ALA A 205 4.94 -1.96 -7.00
CA ALA A 205 3.69 -2.66 -7.33
C ALA A 205 3.28 -2.44 -8.79
N LEU A 206 3.31 -1.19 -9.28
CA LEU A 206 3.02 -0.86 -10.68
C LEU A 206 4.01 -1.53 -11.65
N ALA A 207 5.29 -1.56 -11.30
CA ALA A 207 6.31 -2.21 -12.12
C ALA A 207 6.09 -3.72 -12.21
N LEU A 208 5.77 -4.39 -11.09
CA LEU A 208 5.50 -5.82 -11.06
C LEU A 208 4.23 -6.16 -11.85
N ILE A 209 3.16 -5.37 -11.71
CA ILE A 209 1.93 -5.56 -12.48
C ILE A 209 2.23 -5.34 -13.97
N GLY A 210 2.94 -4.27 -14.33
CA GLY A 210 3.29 -3.96 -15.73
C GLY A 210 4.16 -5.03 -16.39
N ALA A 211 5.07 -5.64 -15.64
CA ALA A 211 5.93 -6.72 -16.12
C ALA A 211 5.18 -8.01 -16.48
N GLN A 212 3.91 -8.14 -16.06
CA GLN A 212 3.08 -9.33 -16.27
C GLN A 212 2.18 -9.27 -17.53
N PHE A 213 2.22 -8.17 -18.27
CA PHE A 213 1.43 -7.97 -19.51
C PHE A 213 2.08 -8.37 -20.85
N PRO A 214 3.40 -8.59 -20.99
CA PRO A 214 3.96 -9.06 -22.26
C PRO A 214 3.35 -10.39 -22.72
N GLU A 215 3.04 -10.52 -24.02
CA GLU A 215 2.43 -11.73 -24.59
C GLU A 215 3.39 -12.93 -24.65
N HIS A 216 4.69 -12.65 -24.81
CA HIS A 216 5.71 -13.70 -24.84
C HIS A 216 6.11 -14.06 -23.42
N ALA A 217 5.91 -15.32 -23.03
CA ALA A 217 6.25 -15.85 -21.71
C ALA A 217 7.68 -15.49 -21.28
N PHE A 218 8.66 -15.66 -22.18
CA PHE A 218 10.05 -15.25 -21.92
C PHE A 218 10.18 -13.78 -21.51
N VAL A 219 9.50 -12.88 -22.21
CA VAL A 219 9.54 -11.44 -21.92
C VAL A 219 8.85 -11.13 -20.59
N GLN A 220 7.76 -11.84 -20.26
CA GLN A 220 7.02 -11.68 -19.01
C GLN A 220 7.88 -11.99 -17.78
N TYR A 221 8.45 -13.21 -17.68
CA TYR A 221 9.27 -13.56 -16.52
C TYR A 221 10.63 -12.85 -16.54
N ALA A 222 11.21 -12.56 -17.70
CA ALA A 222 12.45 -11.78 -17.78
C ALA A 222 12.25 -10.34 -17.27
N THR A 223 11.17 -9.67 -17.70
CA THR A 223 10.86 -8.30 -17.24
C THR A 223 10.56 -8.29 -15.74
N THR A 224 9.82 -9.28 -15.25
CA THR A 224 9.50 -9.42 -13.82
C THR A 224 10.77 -9.63 -12.98
N LEU A 225 11.70 -10.46 -13.47
CA LEU A 225 13.01 -10.66 -12.85
C LEU A 225 13.83 -9.36 -12.84
N VAL A 226 13.86 -8.61 -13.94
CA VAL A 226 14.55 -7.31 -14.01
C VAL A 226 13.97 -6.33 -12.98
N VAL A 227 12.64 -6.22 -12.88
CA VAL A 227 11.99 -5.39 -11.85
C VAL A 227 12.38 -5.83 -10.44
N ALA A 228 12.44 -7.14 -10.19
CA ALA A 228 12.85 -7.67 -8.90
C ALA A 228 14.30 -7.30 -8.55
N LEU A 229 15.21 -7.42 -9.50
CA LEU A 229 16.62 -7.03 -9.36
C LEU A 229 16.78 -5.53 -9.15
N LEU A 230 16.01 -4.70 -9.84
CA LEU A 230 15.98 -3.25 -9.61
C LEU A 230 15.51 -2.90 -8.19
N CYS A 231 14.47 -3.59 -7.71
CA CYS A 231 13.99 -3.43 -6.33
C CYS A 231 15.07 -3.81 -5.31
N PHE A 232 15.80 -4.91 -5.50
CA PHE A 232 16.92 -5.28 -4.64
C PHE A 232 18.09 -4.28 -4.73
N GLY A 233 18.46 -3.85 -5.93
CA GLY A 233 19.53 -2.87 -6.14
C GLY A 233 19.24 -1.56 -5.41
N TRP A 234 17.99 -1.08 -5.50
CA TRP A 234 17.57 0.12 -4.80
C TRP A 234 17.41 -0.10 -3.29
N TYR A 235 16.96 -1.28 -2.85
CA TYR A 235 17.02 -1.64 -1.43
C TYR A 235 18.43 -1.56 -0.86
N LEU A 236 19.46 -1.96 -1.61
CA LEU A 236 20.84 -1.85 -1.14
C LEU A 236 21.30 -0.40 -0.97
N ALA A 237 20.79 0.52 -1.81
CA ALA A 237 21.12 1.94 -1.75
C ALA A 237 20.39 2.68 -0.61
N ASP A 238 19.06 2.54 -0.54
CA ASP A 238 18.21 3.33 0.36
C ASP A 238 17.70 2.56 1.60
N ARG A 239 17.94 1.24 1.68
CA ARG A 239 17.54 0.35 2.80
C ARG A 239 16.05 0.35 3.14
N MET A 240 15.18 0.71 2.20
CA MET A 240 13.73 0.71 2.39
C MET A 240 13.13 -0.72 2.34
N PRO A 241 12.59 -1.29 3.44
CA PRO A 241 12.15 -2.69 3.48
C PRO A 241 11.08 -3.06 2.44
N ILE A 242 10.25 -2.10 2.03
CA ILE A 242 9.22 -2.31 1.00
C ILE A 242 9.79 -2.73 -0.36
N LEU A 243 10.99 -2.26 -0.71
CA LEU A 243 11.69 -2.64 -1.95
C LEU A 243 12.23 -4.07 -1.85
N LEU A 244 12.66 -4.50 -0.67
CA LEU A 244 13.01 -5.89 -0.41
C LEU A 244 11.79 -6.80 -0.62
N ILE A 245 10.62 -6.41 -0.09
CA ILE A 245 9.36 -7.14 -0.28
C ILE A 245 9.01 -7.22 -1.78
N GLY A 246 9.10 -6.10 -2.52
CA GLY A 246 8.86 -6.07 -3.96
C GLY A 246 9.81 -6.99 -4.74
N GLY A 247 11.11 -6.97 -4.42
CA GLY A 247 12.09 -7.86 -5.04
C GLY A 247 11.81 -9.33 -4.74
N VAL A 248 11.44 -9.65 -3.50
CA VAL A 248 11.05 -11.01 -3.10
C VAL A 248 9.83 -11.48 -3.89
N ILE A 249 8.77 -10.67 -3.96
CA ILE A 249 7.55 -10.98 -4.73
C ILE A 249 7.91 -11.23 -6.19
N GLY A 250 8.68 -10.34 -6.82
CA GLY A 250 9.06 -10.46 -8.22
C GLY A 250 9.84 -11.74 -8.53
N VAL A 251 10.81 -12.13 -7.69
CA VAL A 251 11.52 -13.41 -7.86
C VAL A 251 10.59 -14.60 -7.67
N THR A 252 9.69 -14.56 -6.69
CA THR A 252 8.73 -15.65 -6.44
C THR A 252 7.69 -15.83 -7.55
N ILE A 253 7.50 -14.83 -8.40
CA ILE A 253 6.66 -14.91 -9.59
C ILE A 253 7.50 -15.38 -10.79
N ALA A 254 8.59 -14.65 -11.09
CA ALA A 254 9.40 -14.88 -12.29
C ALA A 254 10.04 -16.28 -12.35
N VAL A 255 10.55 -16.80 -11.22
CA VAL A 255 11.27 -18.09 -11.24
C VAL A 255 10.31 -19.27 -11.48
N PRO A 256 9.18 -19.41 -10.76
CA PRO A 256 8.22 -20.47 -11.06
C PRO A 256 7.66 -20.39 -12.48
N GLU A 257 7.39 -19.18 -12.99
CA GLU A 257 6.93 -18.99 -14.37
C GLU A 257 7.95 -19.49 -15.39
N ALA A 258 9.24 -19.14 -15.22
CA ALA A 258 10.31 -19.60 -16.10
C ALA A 258 10.47 -21.13 -16.06
N VAL A 259 10.44 -21.72 -14.87
CA VAL A 259 10.54 -23.19 -14.71
C VAL A 259 9.34 -23.89 -15.35
N TRP A 260 8.13 -23.38 -15.16
CA TRP A 260 6.92 -23.92 -15.75
C TRP A 260 6.99 -23.90 -17.28
N ASP A 261 7.37 -22.76 -17.86
CA ASP A 261 7.53 -22.57 -19.30
C ASP A 261 8.59 -23.52 -19.90
N TRP A 262 9.79 -23.57 -19.30
CA TRP A 262 10.90 -24.41 -19.79
C TRP A 262 10.64 -25.91 -19.70
N THR A 263 9.73 -26.32 -18.81
CA THR A 263 9.39 -27.73 -18.61
C THR A 263 8.15 -28.15 -19.38
N GLY A 264 7.54 -27.22 -20.14
CA GLY A 264 6.27 -27.45 -20.83
C GLY A 264 5.14 -27.84 -19.87
N GLY A 265 5.20 -27.37 -18.62
CA GLY A 265 4.24 -27.71 -17.57
C GLY A 265 4.37 -29.14 -17.01
N ALA A 266 5.46 -29.86 -17.28
CA ALA A 266 5.66 -31.23 -16.82
C ALA A 266 5.87 -31.34 -15.29
N ILE A 267 6.27 -30.24 -14.63
CA ILE A 267 6.54 -30.22 -13.19
C ILE A 267 5.24 -29.94 -12.40
N ASN A 268 4.90 -30.82 -11.45
CA ASN A 268 3.77 -30.61 -10.54
C ASN A 268 3.97 -29.33 -9.69
N GLY A 269 2.89 -28.57 -9.44
CA GLY A 269 2.88 -27.36 -8.62
C GLY A 269 3.55 -27.50 -7.25
N ALA A 270 3.54 -28.70 -6.64
CA ALA A 270 4.28 -28.95 -5.40
C ALA A 270 5.80 -28.70 -5.51
N VAL A 271 6.41 -29.06 -6.65
CA VAL A 271 7.83 -28.82 -6.92
C VAL A 271 8.11 -27.34 -7.20
N LEU A 272 7.18 -26.63 -7.86
CA LEU A 272 7.29 -25.18 -8.04
C LEU A 272 7.32 -24.44 -6.69
N VAL A 273 6.45 -24.84 -5.75
CA VAL A 273 6.45 -24.29 -4.38
C VAL A 273 7.76 -24.59 -3.66
N LEU A 274 8.31 -25.80 -3.81
CA LEU A 274 9.62 -26.16 -3.24
C LEU A 274 10.75 -25.29 -3.81
N ILE A 275 10.77 -25.08 -5.13
CA ILE A 275 11.75 -24.22 -5.80
C ILE A 275 11.63 -22.78 -5.30
N ALA A 276 10.41 -22.24 -5.23
CA ALA A 276 10.16 -20.90 -4.70
C ALA A 276 10.68 -20.77 -3.25
N GLY A 277 10.38 -21.75 -2.38
CA GLY A 277 10.88 -21.79 -1.01
C GLY A 277 12.41 -21.86 -0.92
N ALA A 278 13.06 -22.67 -1.75
CA ALA A 278 14.51 -22.77 -1.80
C ALA A 278 15.17 -21.44 -2.22
N VAL A 279 14.61 -20.76 -3.22
CA VAL A 279 15.09 -19.45 -3.67
C VAL A 279 14.94 -18.39 -2.57
N LEU A 280 13.82 -18.38 -1.87
CA LEU A 280 13.59 -17.49 -0.72
C LEU A 280 14.59 -17.74 0.41
N LEU A 281 14.87 -19.00 0.73
CA LEU A 281 15.85 -19.36 1.76
C LEU A 281 17.27 -18.92 1.37
N LEU A 282 17.66 -19.09 0.10
CA LEU A 282 18.95 -18.63 -0.40
C LEU A 282 19.05 -17.10 -0.33
N ALA A 283 18.02 -16.38 -0.77
CA ALA A 283 17.98 -14.93 -0.71
C ALA A 283 18.04 -14.42 0.75
N GLY A 284 17.29 -15.02 1.66
CA GLY A 284 17.31 -14.70 3.09
C GLY A 284 18.65 -15.01 3.76
N GLY A 285 19.28 -16.13 3.41
CA GLY A 285 20.59 -16.53 3.92
C GLY A 285 21.71 -15.58 3.50
N ILE A 286 21.68 -15.08 2.26
CA ILE A 286 22.62 -14.06 1.79
C ILE A 286 22.41 -12.74 2.54
N GLY A 287 21.14 -12.32 2.71
CA GLY A 287 20.81 -11.11 3.46
C GLY A 287 21.35 -11.10 4.89
N LEU A 288 21.28 -12.23 5.60
CA LEU A 288 21.80 -12.39 6.95
C LEU A 288 23.34 -12.35 7.03
N ARG A 289 24.04 -12.86 6.02
CA ARG A 289 25.52 -12.82 5.99
C ARG A 289 26.08 -11.40 5.80
N VAL A 290 25.34 -10.56 5.09
CA VAL A 290 25.72 -9.15 4.85
C VAL A 290 25.44 -8.27 6.08
N HIS A 291 24.54 -8.67 6.98
CA HIS A 291 24.15 -7.91 8.17
C HIS A 291 24.93 -8.25 9.46
N ARG A 292 26.09 -8.92 9.36
CA ARG A 292 26.92 -9.14 10.56
C ARG A 292 27.36 -7.78 11.14
N PRO A 293 26.98 -7.44 12.38
CA PRO A 293 27.40 -6.19 13.00
C PRO A 293 28.94 -6.16 13.04
N GLN A 294 29.53 -5.06 12.58
CA GLN A 294 30.89 -4.71 12.98
C GLN A 294 30.90 -4.71 14.51
N ARG A 295 31.54 -5.73 15.07
CA ARG A 295 31.97 -5.69 16.47
C ARG A 295 33.13 -4.71 16.48
N ASP A 296 32.82 -3.46 16.79
CA ASP A 296 33.82 -2.48 17.16
C ASP A 296 34.54 -3.04 18.40
N GLY A 297 35.84 -3.27 18.23
CA GLY A 297 36.77 -3.63 19.30
C GLY A 297 37.34 -2.39 19.96
#